data_AF-A0A0B4E8Z8-F1
#
_entry.id   AF-A0A0B4E8Z8-F1
#
_cell.length_a   1.000
_cell.length_b   1.000
_cell.length_c   1.000
_cell.angle_alpha   90.00
_cell.angle_beta   90.00
_cell.angle_gamma   90.00
#
_symmetry.space_group_name_H-M   'P 1'
#
loop_
_entity.id
_entity.type
_entity.pdbx_description
1 polymer ?
#
loop_
_entity_poly.entity_id
_entity_poly.type
_entity_poly.pdbx_seq_one_letter_code
_entity_poly.pdbx_strand_id
1 'polypeptide(L)' 'MGEIDIEKTKNGIIVCKDGFEATTASPEYFKELGESLAYPFEIKEIDESSLFLIITKK' A
#
# COMPACT_ATOMS: atom_id res chain seq x y z
N MET A 1 -15.30 -1.09 -9.33
CA MET A 1 -15.20 -1.46 -7.90
C MET A 1 -16.31 -2.45 -7.62
N GLY A 2 -15.98 -3.68 -7.24
CA GLY A 2 -16.97 -4.69 -6.91
C GLY A 2 -17.54 -4.51 -5.50
N GLU A 3 -18.49 -5.37 -5.14
CA GLU A 3 -19.15 -5.36 -3.84
C GLU A 3 -18.16 -5.65 -2.71
N ILE A 4 -18.24 -4.89 -1.61
CA ILE A 4 -17.39 -5.10 -0.44
C ILE A 4 -17.76 -6.45 0.20
N ASP A 5 -16.74 -7.27 0.45
CA ASP A 5 -16.84 -8.48 1.24
C ASP A 5 -16.76 -8.10 2.73
N ILE A 6 -17.94 -7.94 3.36
CA ILE A 6 -18.07 -7.51 4.75
C ILE A 6 -17.45 -8.51 5.74
N GLU A 7 -17.40 -9.80 5.40
CA GLU A 7 -16.82 -10.83 6.27
C GLU A 7 -15.29 -10.78 6.27
N LYS A 8 -14.70 -10.43 5.12
CA LYS A 8 -13.24 -10.27 4.98
C LYS A 8 -12.73 -8.89 5.35
N THR A 9 -13.58 -7.87 5.25
CA THR A 9 -13.24 -6.50 5.62
C THR A 9 -13.13 -6.37 7.13
N LYS A 10 -11.90 -6.24 7.64
CA LYS A 10 -11.58 -6.09 9.06
C LYS A 10 -10.18 -5.53 9.25
N ASN A 11 -9.88 -5.06 10.47
CA ASN A 11 -8.54 -4.61 10.86
C ASN A 11 -7.92 -3.55 9.93
N GLY A 12 -8.75 -2.64 9.39
CA GLY A 12 -8.28 -1.58 8.48
C GLY A 12 -8.03 -2.02 7.04
N ILE A 13 -8.41 -3.25 6.67
CA ILE A 13 -8.34 -3.77 5.30
C ILE A 13 -9.76 -3.87 4.75
N ILE A 14 -10.01 -3.21 3.62
CA ILE A 14 -11.23 -3.29 2.83
C ILE A 14 -11.01 -4.32 1.74
N VAL A 15 -11.82 -5.37 1.72
CA VAL A 15 -11.73 -6.45 0.72
C VAL A 15 -12.99 -6.41 -0.13
N CYS A 16 -12.86 -6.41 -1.44
CA CYS A 16 -13.97 -6.56 -2.37
C CYS A 16 -14.05 -7.99 -2.91
N LYS A 17 -15.25 -8.45 -3.27
CA LYS A 17 -15.50 -9.80 -3.78
C LYS A 17 -14.80 -10.11 -5.10
N ASP A 18 -14.39 -9.07 -5.84
CA ASP A 18 -13.59 -9.16 -7.07
C ASP A 18 -12.08 -9.31 -6.84
N GLY A 19 -11.63 -9.38 -5.59
CA GLY A 19 -10.21 -9.57 -5.24
C GLY A 19 -9.42 -8.27 -5.11
N PHE A 20 -10.08 -7.12 -5.16
CA PHE A 20 -9.48 -5.84 -4.79
C PHE A 20 -9.36 -5.73 -3.26
N GLU A 21 -8.18 -5.33 -2.79
CA GLU A 21 -7.93 -5.06 -1.37
C GLU A 21 -7.35 -3.66 -1.22
N ALA A 22 -7.93 -2.86 -0.32
CA ALA A 22 -7.41 -1.55 0.06
C ALA A 22 -7.05 -1.57 1.55
N THR A 23 -5.86 -1.08 1.87
CA THR A 23 -5.36 -0.96 3.24
C THR A 23 -4.69 0.39 3.42
N THR A 24 -4.49 0.82 4.66
CA THR A 24 -3.66 1.98 4.96
C THR A 24 -2.20 1.61 4.73
N ALA A 25 -1.54 2.27 3.78
CA ALA A 25 -0.12 2.07 3.54
C ALA A 25 0.70 2.69 4.67
N SER A 26 1.35 1.86 5.48
CA SER A 26 2.33 2.31 6.47
C SER A 26 3.71 2.52 5.83
N PRO A 27 4.62 3.27 6.47
CA PRO A 27 6.00 3.36 6.02
C PRO A 27 6.69 2.00 5.89
N GLU A 28 6.39 1.07 6.81
CA GLU A 28 6.90 -0.30 6.79
C GLU A 28 6.43 -1.07 5.55
N TYR A 29 5.14 -0.94 5.19
CA TYR A 29 4.60 -1.53 3.96
C TYR A 29 5.33 -1.01 2.71
N PHE A 30 5.58 0.30 2.63
CA PHE A 30 6.34 0.86 1.50
C PHE A 30 7.79 0.39 1.46
N LYS A 31 8.39 0.13 2.63
CA LYS A 31 9.76 -0.39 2.72
C LYS A 31 9.83 -1.83 2.19
N GLU A 32 8.96 -2.71 2.67
CA GLU A 32 8.90 -4.10 2.20
C GLU A 32 8.61 -4.18 0.70
N LEU A 33 7.69 -3.32 0.21
CA LEU A 33 7.39 -3.22 -1.21
C LEU A 33 8.60 -2.76 -2.03
N GLY A 34 9.32 -1.73 -1.57
CA GLY A 34 10.54 -1.23 -2.21
C GLY A 34 11.65 -2.28 -2.27
N GLU A 35 11.88 -3.00 -1.17
CA GLU A 35 12.88 -4.08 -1.08
C GLU A 35 12.56 -5.24 -2.05
N SER A 36 11.27 -5.60 -2.18
CA SER A 36 10.80 -6.66 -3.08
C SER A 36 11.02 -6.33 -4.57
N LEU A 37 11.03 -5.04 -4.93
CA LEU A 37 11.16 -4.60 -6.32
C LEU A 37 12.61 -4.61 -6.84
N ALA A 38 13.60 -4.85 -5.98
CA ALA A 38 15.03 -4.93 -6.32
C ALA A 38 15.59 -3.68 -7.07
N TYR A 39 14.97 -2.52 -6.88
CA TYR A 39 15.43 -1.23 -7.39
C TYR A 39 15.78 -0.30 -6.23
N PRO A 40 16.69 0.67 -6.42
CA PRO A 40 16.87 1.76 -5.46
C PRO A 40 15.56 2.51 -5.25
N PHE A 41 15.20 2.72 -3.99
CA PHE A 41 13.98 3.44 -3.62
C PHE A 41 14.21 4.40 -2.45
N GLU A 42 13.35 5.42 -2.36
CA GLU A 42 13.25 6.37 -1.27
C GLU A 42 11.79 6.44 -0.79
N ILE A 43 11.58 6.55 0.52
CA ILE A 43 10.26 6.83 1.11
C ILE A 43 10.28 8.26 1.61
N LYS A 44 9.33 9.07 1.16
CA LYS A 44 9.22 10.48 1.54
C LYS A 44 7.83 10.79 2.11
N GLU A 45 7.81 11.33 3.31
CA GLU A 45 6.59 11.87 3.91
C GLU A 45 6.45 13.36 3.56
N ILE A 46 5.23 13.78 3.22
CA ILE A 46 4.88 15.16 2.87
C ILE A 46 3.71 15.59 3.76
N ASP A 47 3.87 16.73 4.44
CA ASP A 47 2.84 17.41 5.24
C ASP A 47 2.13 16.50 6.26
N GLU A 48 2.85 15.52 6.85
CA GLU A 48 2.35 14.58 7.87
C GLU A 48 1.07 13.80 7.47
N SER A 49 0.73 13.82 6.17
CA SER A 49 -0.55 13.32 5.66
C SER A 49 -0.40 12.41 4.45
N SER A 50 0.77 12.44 3.80
CA SER A 50 1.03 11.68 2.58
C SER A 50 2.40 11.01 2.63
N LEU A 51 2.44 9.75 2.20
CA LEU A 51 3.66 8.96 2.04
C LEU A 51 3.85 8.59 0.58
N PHE A 52 5.05 8.79 0.06
CA PHE A 52 5.43 8.47 -1.31
C PHE A 52 6.59 7.47 -1.32
N LEU A 53 6.43 6.39 -2.08
CA LEU A 53 7.52 5.49 -2.45
C LEU A 53 8.03 5.88 -3.84
N ILE A 54 9.26 6.37 -3.92
CA ILE A 54 9.92 6.81 -5.16
C ILE A 54 10.89 5.72 -5.59
N ILE A 55 10.62 5.06 -6.71
CA ILE A 55 11.46 3.98 -7.25
C ILE A 55 12.29 4.52 -8.43
N THR A 56 13.60 4.33 -8.38
CA THR A 56 14.50 4.73 -9.46
C THR A 56 14.87 3.52 -10.31
N LYS A 57 14.32 3.45 -11.53
CA LYS A 57 14.68 2.43 -12.52
C LYS A 57 15.81 2.96 -13.41
N LYS A 58 16.87 2.18 -13.59
CA LYS A 58 17.92 2.44 -14.59
C LYS A 58 17.46 2.05 -15.99
#